data_AF-A0A1Z3HH63-F1
#
_entry.id   AF-A0A1Z3HH63-F1
#
_cell.length_a   1.000
_cell.length_b   1.000
_cell.length_c   1.000
_cell.angle_alpha   90.00
_cell.angle_beta   90.00
_cell.angle_gamma   90.00
#
_symmetry.space_group_name_H-M   'P 1'
#
loop_
_entity.id
_entity.type
_entity.pdbx_description
1 polymer ?
#
loop_
_entity_poly.entity_id
_entity_poly.type
_entity_poly.pdbx_seq_one_letter_code
_entity_poly.pdbx_strand_id
1 'polypeptide(L)'
;MVAHPQASPLDIIAYPDSNELIGSQRANDALVAIPEIQGWVSPRLGIRFDLTADTLAIYGPNGDRFLTSVELAQARDHAQQQVEAERQRADRLAQRLRALGIDPDQV
;
A
#
# COMPACT_ATOMS: atom_id res chain seq x y z
N MET A 1 16.23 15.24 -31.03
CA MET A 1 14.97 14.48 -31.15
C MET A 1 14.95 13.49 -30.00
N VAL A 2 14.27 13.83 -28.89
CA VAL A 2 14.21 12.97 -27.71
C VAL A 2 13.03 12.04 -27.90
N ALA A 3 13.28 10.75 -28.13
CA ALA A 3 12.24 9.75 -28.20
C ALA A 3 11.49 9.76 -26.86
N HIS A 4 10.24 10.21 -26.87
CA HIS A 4 9.32 9.96 -25.75
C HIS A 4 9.16 8.44 -25.66
N PRO A 5 9.50 7.79 -24.53
CA PRO A 5 9.22 6.37 -24.37
C PRO A 5 7.70 6.22 -24.36
N GLN A 6 7.14 5.74 -25.48
CA GLN A 6 5.77 5.26 -25.52
C GLN A 6 5.64 4.25 -24.39
N ALA A 7 4.76 4.55 -23.44
CA ALA A 7 4.58 3.75 -22.25
C ALA A 7 3.89 2.44 -22.61
N SER A 8 4.67 1.52 -23.16
CA SER A 8 4.18 0.22 -23.58
C SER A 8 3.52 -0.54 -22.42
N PRO A 9 2.42 -1.24 -22.66
CA PRO A 9 1.81 -2.09 -21.65
C PRO A 9 2.82 -3.15 -21.19
N LEU A 10 2.88 -3.31 -19.88
CA LEU A 10 3.72 -4.26 -19.18
C LEU A 10 2.85 -5.43 -18.76
N ASP A 11 3.33 -6.64 -19.02
CA ASP A 11 2.75 -7.88 -18.54
C ASP A 11 3.68 -8.44 -17.44
N ILE A 12 3.21 -8.46 -16.19
CA ILE A 12 3.90 -9.10 -15.05
C ILE A 12 3.19 -10.40 -14.71
N ILE A 13 3.97 -11.46 -14.55
CA ILE A 13 3.51 -12.76 -14.09
C ILE A 13 4.30 -13.12 -12.83
N ALA A 14 3.59 -13.38 -11.75
CA ALA A 14 4.16 -13.84 -10.49
C ALA A 14 3.68 -15.26 -10.21
N TYR A 15 4.63 -16.15 -9.86
CA TYR A 15 4.37 -17.53 -9.46
C TYR A 15 4.60 -17.64 -7.96
N PRO A 16 3.54 -17.56 -7.13
CA PRO A 16 3.69 -17.53 -5.67
C PRO A 16 4.24 -18.84 -5.10
N ASP A 17 3.92 -19.99 -5.70
CA ASP A 17 4.34 -21.31 -5.21
C ASP A 17 5.85 -21.53 -5.34
N SER A 18 6.48 -20.94 -6.36
CA SER A 18 7.93 -20.99 -6.58
C SER A 18 8.65 -19.72 -6.15
N ASN A 19 7.92 -18.73 -5.64
CA ASN A 19 8.41 -17.38 -5.37
C ASN A 19 9.22 -16.83 -6.56
N GLU A 20 8.62 -16.85 -7.75
CA GLU A 20 9.27 -16.42 -8.99
C GLU A 20 8.53 -15.22 -9.60
N LEU A 21 9.30 -14.24 -10.10
CA LEU A 21 8.77 -13.05 -10.76
C LEU A 21 9.33 -12.95 -12.17
N ILE A 22 8.42 -12.85 -13.15
CA ILE A 22 8.77 -12.66 -14.55
C ILE A 22 8.07 -11.39 -15.05
N GLY A 23 8.83 -10.50 -15.68
CA GLY A 23 8.31 -9.29 -16.30
C GLY A 23 8.57 -9.28 -17.80
N SER A 24 7.57 -8.87 -18.57
CA SER A 24 7.71 -8.61 -20.00
C SER A 24 7.15 -7.25 -20.35
N GLN A 25 7.89 -6.45 -21.10
CA GLN A 25 7.42 -5.18 -21.65
C GLN A 25 7.04 -5.39 -23.11
N ARG A 26 5.90 -4.84 -23.53
CA ARG A 26 5.57 -4.80 -24.96
C ARG A 26 6.52 -3.85 -25.69
N ALA A 27 7.13 -4.27 -26.78
CA ALA A 27 7.89 -3.40 -27.66
C ALA A 27 7.43 -3.67 -29.09
N ASN A 28 6.75 -2.68 -29.69
CA ASN A 28 6.02 -2.87 -30.95
C ASN A 28 4.99 -4.01 -30.81
N ASP A 29 5.11 -5.06 -31.63
CA ASP A 29 4.23 -6.25 -31.63
C ASP A 29 4.79 -7.44 -30.84
N ALA A 30 5.91 -7.28 -30.11
CA ALA A 30 6.56 -8.35 -29.36
C ALA A 30 6.54 -8.10 -27.84
N LEU A 31 6.59 -9.17 -27.05
CA LEU A 31 6.90 -9.12 -25.63
C LEU A 31 8.40 -9.32 -25.45
N VAL A 32 9.06 -8.35 -24.81
CA VAL A 32 10.48 -8.38 -24.50
C VAL A 32 10.64 -8.58 -23.00
N ALA A 33 11.36 -9.62 -22.61
CA ALA A 33 11.62 -9.91 -21.20
C ALA A 33 12.40 -8.76 -20.54
N ILE A 34 12.10 -8.51 -19.26
CA ILE A 34 12.83 -7.58 -18.40
C ILE A 34 13.86 -8.39 -17.62
N PRO A 35 15.17 -8.28 -17.94
CA PRO A 35 16.20 -9.12 -17.32
C PRO A 35 16.38 -8.82 -15.82
N GLU A 36 16.19 -7.56 -15.41
CA GLU A 36 16.30 -7.10 -14.03
C GLU A 36 14.92 -6.67 -13.52
N ILE A 37 14.05 -7.66 -13.29
CA ILE A 37 12.70 -7.41 -12.77
C ILE A 37 12.68 -7.14 -11.26
N GLN A 38 13.74 -7.55 -10.55
CA GLN A 38 13.93 -7.25 -9.13
C GLN A 38 14.14 -5.75 -8.93
N GLY A 39 13.33 -5.13 -8.06
CA GLY A 39 13.37 -3.69 -7.83
C GLY A 39 12.84 -2.86 -8.99
N TRP A 40 12.23 -3.49 -10.01
CA TRP A 40 11.75 -2.78 -11.17
C TRP A 40 10.57 -1.87 -10.81
N VAL A 41 10.64 -0.62 -11.27
CA VAL A 41 9.61 0.40 -11.05
C VAL A 41 8.81 0.60 -12.32
N SER A 42 7.49 0.43 -12.24
CA SER A 42 6.57 0.67 -13.35
C SER A 42 6.61 2.14 -13.80
N PRO A 43 7.03 2.45 -15.04
CA PRO A 43 7.05 3.83 -15.53
C PRO A 43 5.64 4.44 -15.60
N ARG A 44 4.59 3.62 -15.70
CA ARG A 44 3.20 4.07 -15.80
C ARG A 44 2.56 4.29 -14.44
N LEU A 45 2.88 3.43 -13.47
CA LEU A 45 2.21 3.40 -12.17
C LEU A 45 3.06 3.95 -11.03
N GLY A 46 4.39 4.03 -11.21
CA GLY A 46 5.33 4.39 -10.15
C GLY A 46 5.48 3.31 -9.06
N ILE A 47 4.91 2.12 -9.24
CA ILE A 47 4.99 1.02 -8.26
C ILE A 47 6.25 0.18 -8.46
N ARG A 48 6.86 -0.30 -7.38
CA ARG A 48 8.05 -1.16 -7.39
C ARG A 48 7.70 -2.59 -7.06
N PHE A 49 8.33 -3.54 -7.74
CA PHE A 49 8.21 -4.97 -7.48
C PHE A 49 9.51 -5.51 -6.89
N ASP A 50 9.44 -6.09 -5.70
CA ASP A 50 10.58 -6.69 -5.01
C ASP A 50 10.24 -8.13 -4.62
N LEU A 51 10.96 -9.08 -5.19
CA LEU A 51 10.93 -10.45 -4.71
C LEU A 51 11.74 -10.51 -3.40
N THR A 52 11.09 -10.92 -2.32
CA THR A 52 11.74 -11.21 -1.04
C THR A 52 12.09 -12.70 -0.96
N ALA A 53 12.69 -13.16 0.14
CA ALA A 53 13.00 -14.57 0.33
C ALA A 53 11.76 -15.49 0.21
N ASP A 54 10.60 -14.99 0.65
CA ASP A 54 9.40 -15.80 0.84
C ASP A 54 8.21 -15.35 -0.02
N THR A 55 8.22 -14.11 -0.53
CA THR A 55 7.05 -13.55 -1.24
C THR A 55 7.39 -12.37 -2.15
N LEU A 56 6.46 -12.02 -3.04
CA LEU A 56 6.48 -10.77 -3.80
C LEU A 56 5.99 -9.60 -2.95
N ALA A 57 6.86 -8.65 -2.66
CA ALA A 57 6.51 -7.36 -2.10
C ALA A 57 6.27 -6.34 -3.23
N ILE A 58 5.19 -5.56 -3.10
CA ILE A 58 4.86 -4.47 -4.01
C ILE A 58 4.88 -3.18 -3.20
N TYR A 59 5.54 -2.15 -3.72
CA TYR A 59 5.60 -0.83 -3.10
C TYR A 59 4.93 0.20 -3.99
N GLY A 60 4.17 1.11 -3.37
CA GLY A 60 3.51 2.21 -4.04
C GLY A 60 4.47 3.33 -4.46
N PRO A 61 3.95 4.34 -5.18
CA PRO A 61 4.75 5.48 -5.65
C PRO A 61 5.39 6.28 -4.51
N ASN A 62 4.78 6.24 -3.32
CA ASN A 62 5.27 6.91 -2.12
C ASN A 62 6.29 6.07 -1.33
N GLY A 63 6.57 4.84 -1.77
CA GLY A 63 7.48 3.91 -1.10
C GLY A 63 6.82 3.00 -0.05
N ASP A 64 5.53 3.16 0.23
CA ASP A 64 4.80 2.31 1.17
C ASP A 64 4.53 0.92 0.58
N ARG A 65 4.61 -0.13 1.40
CA ARG A 65 4.29 -1.50 0.96
C ARG A 65 2.78 -1.68 0.81
N PHE A 66 2.36 -2.35 -0.26
CA PHE A 66 1.01 -2.86 -0.40
C PHE A 66 0.76 -3.94 0.65
N LEU A 67 -0.26 -3.70 1.47
CA LEU A 67 -0.71 -4.64 2.48
C LEU A 67 -1.59 -5.71 1.83
N THR A 68 -1.48 -6.94 2.32
CA THR A 68 -2.42 -8.01 1.99
C THR A 68 -3.82 -7.67 2.51
N SER A 69 -4.86 -8.33 2.00
CA SER A 69 -6.23 -8.15 2.48
C SER A 69 -6.38 -8.42 3.99
N VAL A 70 -5.61 -9.37 4.52
CA VAL A 70 -5.58 -9.69 5.96
C VAL A 70 -4.93 -8.56 6.75
N GLU A 71 -3.78 -8.07 6.31
CA GLU A 71 -3.09 -6.94 6.93
C GLU A 71 -3.93 -5.66 6.89
N LEU A 72 -4.64 -5.40 5.78
CA LEU A 72 -5.57 -4.28 5.66
C LEU A 72 -6.73 -4.39 6.65
N ALA A 73 -7.34 -5.58 6.77
CA ALA A 73 -8.40 -5.82 7.74
C ALA A 73 -7.91 -5.58 9.17
N GLN A 74 -6.74 -6.10 9.53
CA GLN A 74 -6.13 -5.89 10.84
C GLN A 74 -5.85 -4.41 11.11
N ALA A 75 -5.28 -3.68 10.15
CA ALA A 75 -5.01 -2.25 10.27
C ALA A 75 -6.29 -1.45 10.49
N ARG A 76 -7.35 -1.76 9.73
CA ARG A 76 -8.68 -1.14 9.88
C ARG A 76 -9.27 -1.43 11.25
N ASP A 77 -9.26 -2.68 11.69
CA ASP A 77 -9.87 -3.09 12.96
C ASP A 77 -9.13 -2.43 14.15
N HIS A 78 -7.80 -2.35 14.07
CA HIS A 78 -6.99 -1.64 15.05
C HIS A 78 -7.29 -0.13 15.07
N ALA A 79 -7.40 0.51 13.90
CA ALA A 79 -7.78 1.93 13.82
C ALA A 79 -9.17 2.18 14.41
N GLN A 80 -10.13 1.29 14.17
CA GLN A 80 -11.47 1.36 14.75
C GLN A 80 -11.45 1.25 16.28
N GLN A 81 -10.67 0.32 16.82
CA GLN A 81 -10.51 0.17 18.27
C GLN A 81 -9.89 1.41 18.92
N GLN A 82 -8.92 2.04 18.26
CA GLN A 82 -8.30 3.27 18.78
C GLN A 82 -9.30 4.43 18.82
N VAL A 83 -10.05 4.66 17.74
CA VAL A 83 -11.07 5.70 17.68
C VAL A 83 -12.14 5.48 18.75
N GLU A 84 -12.59 4.24 18.94
CA GLU A 84 -13.58 3.91 19.96
C GLU A 84 -13.05 4.11 21.38
N ALA A 85 -11.81 3.68 21.64
CA ALA A 85 -11.17 3.90 22.93
C ALA A 85 -10.97 5.39 23.24
N GLU A 86 -10.64 6.20 22.22
CA GLU A 86 -10.51 7.64 22.34
C GLU A 86 -11.86 8.32 22.62
N ARG A 87 -12.92 7.93 21.90
CA ARG A 87 -14.29 8.40 22.17
C ARG A 87 -14.73 8.09 23.60
N GLN A 88 -14.52 6.87 24.07
CA GLN A 88 -14.86 6.50 25.45
C GLN A 88 -14.03 7.25 26.50
N ARG A 89 -12.81 7.65 26.18
CA ARG A 89 -11.99 8.52 27.06
C ARG A 89 -12.55 9.94 27.07
N ALA A 90 -12.87 10.50 25.90
CA ALA A 90 -13.47 11.81 25.77
C ALA A 90 -14.81 11.91 26.50
N ASP A 91 -15.70 10.92 26.32
CA ASP A 91 -17.01 10.87 26.98
C ASP A 91 -16.88 10.83 28.51
N ARG A 92 -15.96 10.01 29.04
CA ARG A 92 -15.70 9.96 30.49
C ARG A 92 -15.15 11.27 31.02
N LEU A 93 -14.28 11.94 30.27
CA LEU A 93 -13.75 13.23 30.67
C LEU A 93 -14.84 14.31 30.63
N ALA A 94 -15.66 14.35 29.58
CA ALA A 94 -16.79 15.25 29.45
C ALA A 94 -17.79 15.08 30.61
N GLN A 95 -18.10 13.83 30.98
CA GLN A 95 -18.93 13.54 32.15
C GLN A 95 -18.33 14.09 33.45
N ARG A 96 -17.01 13.94 33.63
CA ARG A 96 -16.31 14.46 34.81
C ARG A 96 -16.29 15.99 34.85
N LEU A 97 -16.10 16.65 33.72
CA LEU A 97 -16.19 18.11 33.60
C LEU A 97 -17.58 18.62 33.95
N ARG A 98 -18.63 17.99 33.38
CA ARG A 98 -20.03 18.31 33.70
C ARG A 98 -20.34 18.13 35.19
N ALA A 99 -19.81 17.08 35.82
CA ALA A 99 -19.96 16.86 37.27
C ALA A 99 -19.27 17.93 38.13
N LEU A 100 -18.25 18.62 37.58
CA LEU A 100 -17.59 19.78 38.20
C LEU A 100 -18.28 21.11 37.84
N GLY A 101 -19.39 21.09 37.09
CA GLY A 101 -20.09 22.28 36.63
C GLY A 101 -19.42 23.00 35.46
N ILE A 102 -18.45 22.37 34.80
CA ILE A 102 -17.75 22.89 33.62
C ILE A 102 -18.41 22.31 32.38
N ASP A 103 -18.81 23.16 31.44
CA ASP A 103 -19.33 22.72 30.14
C ASP A 103 -18.15 22.28 29.24
N PRO A 104 -18.03 20.99 28.90
CA PRO A 104 -16.91 20.48 28.10
C PRO A 104 -16.88 21.01 26.66
N ASP A 105 -17.99 21.54 26.15
CA ASP A 105 -18.06 22.10 24.79
C ASP A 105 -17.62 23.57 24.71
N GLN A 106 -17.29 24.19 25.86
CA GLN A 106 -16.86 25.59 25.98
C GLN A 106 -15.41 25.76 26.47
N VAL A 107 -14.64 24.69 26.57
CA VAL A 107 -13.22 24.69 26.98
C VAL A 107 -12.29 24.67 25.77
#